data_AF-A0A1F7N4Y6-F1
#
_entry.id   AF-A0A1F7N4Y6-F1
#
_cell.length_a   1.000
_cell.length_b   1.000
_cell.length_c   1.000
_cell.angle_alpha   90.00
_cell.angle_beta   90.00
_cell.angle_gamma   90.00
#
_symmetry.space_group_name_H-M   'P 1'
#
loop_
_entity.id
_entity.type
_entity.pdbx_description
1 polymer ?
#
loop_
_entity_poly.entity_id
_entity_poly.type
_entity_poly.pdbx_seq_one_letter_code
_entity_poly.pdbx_strand_id
1 'polypeptide(L)'
;MRPHTIAIELYLFGGAALEPWYSACKGGDDDACRTWERQLALTRAEALTLMRRIASSFCNAAAPGATAVAIRIRVESAVPWSRRGAEPRRVRLADVGVYPVERDVAPATFYRP
;
A
#
# COMPACT_ATOMS: atom_id res chain seq x y z
N MET A 1 -12.48 -2.95 -7.38
CA MET A 1 -11.06 -2.73 -7.02
C MET A 1 -10.60 -3.86 -6.11
N ARG A 2 -9.38 -4.39 -6.26
CA ARG A 2 -8.93 -5.53 -5.43
C ARG A 2 -8.55 -5.03 -4.02
N PRO A 3 -8.75 -5.83 -2.94
CA PRO A 3 -8.50 -5.37 -1.56
C PRO A 3 -7.06 -4.86 -1.32
N HIS A 4 -6.07 -5.48 -1.96
CA HIS A 4 -4.68 -5.03 -1.85
C HIS A 4 -4.44 -3.66 -2.50
N THR A 5 -5.16 -3.34 -3.59
CA THR A 5 -5.05 -2.03 -4.25
C THR A 5 -5.54 -0.93 -3.32
N ILE A 6 -6.69 -1.16 -2.66
CA ILE A 6 -7.25 -0.24 -1.67
C ILE A 6 -6.25 -0.01 -0.54
N ALA A 7 -5.70 -1.08 0.03
CA ALA A 7 -4.76 -0.97 1.14
C ALA A 7 -3.46 -0.23 0.73
N ILE A 8 -2.95 -0.44 -0.48
CA ILE A 8 -1.78 0.30 -0.99
C ILE A 8 -2.09 1.78 -1.20
N GLU A 9 -3.23 2.11 -1.80
CA GLU A 9 -3.65 3.51 -2.02
C GLU A 9 -3.83 4.26 -0.69
N LEU A 10 -4.49 3.64 0.28
CA LEU A 10 -4.62 4.18 1.63
C LEU A 10 -3.25 4.37 2.30
N TYR A 11 -2.34 3.41 2.18
CA TYR A 11 -1.01 3.52 2.79
C TYR A 11 -0.15 4.63 2.16
N LEU A 12 -0.21 4.78 0.84
CA LEU A 12 0.62 5.76 0.13
C LEU A 12 0.06 7.18 0.20
N PHE A 13 -1.25 7.32 0.08
CA PHE A 13 -1.91 8.62 -0.15
C PHE A 13 -3.02 8.95 0.84
N GLY A 14 -3.47 7.99 1.66
CA GLY A 14 -4.61 8.14 2.56
C GLY A 14 -5.98 8.01 1.88
N GLY A 15 -5.99 7.71 0.57
CA GLY A 15 -7.22 7.57 -0.23
C GLY A 15 -7.86 8.91 -0.61
N ALA A 16 -9.02 8.83 -1.28
CA ALA A 16 -9.69 9.99 -1.86
C ALA A 16 -10.08 11.07 -0.84
N ALA A 17 -10.27 10.69 0.44
CA ALA A 17 -10.60 11.64 1.51
C ALA A 17 -9.45 12.62 1.79
N LEU A 18 -8.19 12.21 1.55
CA LEU A 18 -7.02 13.05 1.81
C LEU A 18 -6.57 13.87 0.60
N GLU A 19 -7.16 13.64 -0.57
CA GLU A 19 -6.79 14.30 -1.84
C GLU A 19 -6.80 15.83 -1.77
N PRO A 20 -7.77 16.51 -1.12
CA PRO A 20 -7.76 17.96 -1.03
C PRO A 20 -6.53 18.52 -0.31
N TRP A 21 -6.14 17.92 0.83
CA TRP A 21 -4.94 18.35 1.57
C TRP A 21 -3.66 17.95 0.85
N TYR A 22 -3.64 16.80 0.18
CA TYR A 22 -2.50 16.39 -0.64
C TYR A 22 -2.25 17.39 -1.77
N SER A 23 -3.30 17.75 -2.52
CA SER A 23 -3.22 18.73 -3.61
C SER A 23 -2.81 20.12 -3.12
N ALA A 24 -3.37 20.62 -2.01
CA ALA A 24 -2.98 21.90 -1.42
C ALA A 24 -1.52 21.89 -0.91
N CYS A 25 -1.09 20.81 -0.27
CA CYS A 25 0.31 20.64 0.14
C CYS A 25 1.27 20.66 -1.06
N LYS A 26 0.91 19.99 -2.17
CA LYS A 26 1.69 20.08 -3.42
C LYS A 26 1.71 21.48 -4.03
N GLY A 27 0.71 22.29 -3.75
CA GLY A 27 0.66 23.72 -4.09
C GLY A 27 1.48 24.62 -3.17
N GLY A 28 2.08 24.10 -2.09
CA GLY A 28 2.93 24.86 -1.16
C GLY A 28 2.22 25.36 0.11
N ASP A 29 1.02 24.86 0.42
CA ASP A 29 0.33 25.16 1.68
C ASP A 29 0.88 24.29 2.84
N ASP A 30 1.67 24.91 3.71
CA ASP A 30 2.31 24.26 4.86
C ASP A 30 1.29 23.69 5.87
N ASP A 31 0.14 24.33 6.05
CA ASP A 31 -0.91 23.89 6.98
C ASP A 31 -1.61 22.65 6.43
N ALA A 32 -1.85 22.63 5.12
CA ALA A 32 -2.34 21.47 4.41
C ALA A 32 -1.32 20.32 4.47
N CYS A 33 -0.02 20.58 4.32
CA CYS A 33 1.02 19.56 4.47
C CYS A 33 0.99 18.91 5.86
N ARG A 34 0.97 19.71 6.93
CA ARG A 34 0.91 19.19 8.31
C ARG A 34 -0.36 18.37 8.56
N THR A 35 -1.49 18.83 8.03
CA THR A 35 -2.77 18.11 8.15
C THR A 35 -2.73 16.80 7.38
N TRP A 36 -2.26 16.83 6.13
CA TRP A 36 -2.12 15.65 5.29
C TRP A 36 -1.21 14.61 5.95
N GLU A 37 -0.02 14.99 6.42
CA GLU A 37 0.91 14.07 7.08
C GLU A 37 0.31 13.42 8.33
N ARG A 38 -0.40 14.20 9.16
CA ARG A 38 -1.06 13.70 10.37
C ARG A 38 -2.15 12.67 10.02
N GLN A 39 -3.02 12.99 9.06
CA GLN A 39 -4.09 12.09 8.64
C GLN A 39 -3.55 10.87 7.89
N LEU A 40 -2.47 11.05 7.14
CA LEU A 40 -1.78 9.97 6.43
C LEU A 40 -1.19 8.96 7.42
N ALA A 41 -0.65 9.42 8.55
CA ALA A 41 -0.15 8.52 9.60
C ALA A 41 -1.26 7.62 10.17
N LEU A 42 -2.46 8.16 10.36
CA LEU A 42 -3.62 7.41 10.86
C LEU A 42 -4.11 6.37 9.83
N THR A 43 -4.33 6.81 8.59
CA THR A 43 -4.77 5.93 7.49
C THR A 43 -3.74 4.84 7.16
N ARG A 44 -2.44 5.11 7.34
CA ARG A 44 -1.38 4.10 7.21
C ARG A 44 -1.51 2.97 8.21
N ALA A 45 -1.94 3.23 9.44
CA ALA A 45 -2.12 2.19 10.46
C ALA A 45 -3.26 1.23 10.08
N GLU A 46 -4.37 1.78 9.58
CA GLU A 46 -5.51 1.01 9.07
C GLU A 46 -5.12 0.18 7.85
N ALA A 47 -4.48 0.83 6.87
CA ALA A 47 -3.96 0.18 5.67
C ALA A 47 -3.00 -0.95 6.00
N LEU A 48 -2.13 -0.74 7.00
CA LEU A 48 -1.20 -1.76 7.45
C LEU A 48 -1.90 -2.99 8.02
N THR A 49 -2.97 -2.78 8.79
CA THR A 49 -3.80 -3.88 9.31
C THR A 49 -4.39 -4.71 8.17
N LEU A 50 -4.91 -4.06 7.13
CA LEU A 50 -5.42 -4.75 5.94
C LEU A 50 -4.32 -5.50 5.18
N MET A 51 -3.18 -4.87 4.95
CA MET A 51 -2.06 -5.50 4.23
C MET A 51 -1.52 -6.72 4.99
N ARG A 52 -1.41 -6.65 6.32
CA ARG A 52 -0.98 -7.77 7.16
C ARG A 52 -1.95 -8.95 7.10
N ARG A 53 -3.25 -8.70 7.16
CA ARG A 53 -4.28 -9.75 7.01
C ARG A 53 -4.21 -10.42 5.64
N ILE A 54 -4.12 -9.62 4.57
CA ILE A 54 -3.95 -10.15 3.22
C ILE A 54 -2.68 -11.00 3.16
N ALA A 55 -1.54 -10.48 3.57
CA ALA A 55 -0.27 -11.18 3.50
C ALA A 55 -0.26 -12.47 4.36
N SER A 56 -0.89 -12.44 5.54
CA SER A 56 -1.07 -13.61 6.41
C SER A 56 -1.96 -14.67 5.76
N SER A 57 -3.06 -14.27 5.12
CA SER A 57 -3.94 -15.16 4.35
C SER A 57 -3.18 -15.89 3.24
N PHE A 58 -2.29 -15.17 2.53
CA PHE A 58 -1.39 -15.76 1.54
C PHE A 58 -0.40 -16.74 2.18
N CYS A 59 0.28 -16.35 3.27
CA CYS A 59 1.24 -17.22 3.96
C CYS A 59 0.58 -18.49 4.53
N ASN A 60 -0.61 -18.39 5.10
CA ASN A 60 -1.34 -19.56 5.65
C ASN A 60 -1.71 -20.58 4.56
N ALA A 61 -1.89 -20.13 3.31
CA ALA A 61 -2.17 -21.00 2.18
C ALA A 61 -0.90 -21.53 1.48
N ALA A 62 0.09 -20.68 1.23
CA ALA A 62 1.26 -21.00 0.41
C ALA A 62 2.45 -21.53 1.22
N ALA A 63 2.57 -21.16 2.50
CA ALA A 63 3.66 -21.58 3.38
C ALA A 63 3.14 -21.87 4.80
N PRO A 64 2.38 -22.96 5.01
CA PRO A 64 1.86 -23.34 6.32
C PRO A 64 3.02 -23.64 7.27
N GLY A 65 3.33 -22.71 8.15
CA GLY A 65 4.50 -22.76 9.04
C GLY A 65 5.30 -21.46 9.11
N ALA A 66 5.19 -20.58 8.11
CA ALA A 66 5.83 -19.27 8.12
C ALA A 66 5.41 -18.47 9.38
N THR A 67 6.36 -17.97 10.15
CA THR A 67 6.10 -17.24 11.41
C THR A 67 5.93 -15.74 11.20
N ALA A 68 6.48 -15.20 10.12
CA ALA A 68 6.42 -13.80 9.77
C ALA A 68 6.22 -13.61 8.26
N VAL A 69 5.72 -12.43 7.90
CA VAL A 69 5.53 -11.97 6.53
C VAL A 69 6.16 -10.61 6.34
N ALA A 70 6.94 -10.46 5.27
CA ALA A 70 7.54 -9.19 4.86
C ALA A 70 6.64 -8.51 3.83
N ILE A 71 6.34 -7.23 4.04
CA ILE A 71 5.50 -6.43 3.14
C ILE A 71 6.37 -5.38 2.46
N ARG A 72 6.33 -5.39 1.13
CA ARG A 72 7.02 -4.44 0.26
C ARG A 72 6.06 -3.94 -0.81
N ILE A 73 6.00 -2.63 -0.99
CA ILE A 73 5.17 -2.00 -2.01
C ILE A 73 6.04 -1.66 -3.21
N ARG A 74 5.59 -2.07 -4.40
CA ARG A 74 6.14 -1.64 -5.68
C ARG A 74 5.37 -0.43 -6.17
N VAL A 75 6.03 0.72 -6.28
CA VAL A 75 5.46 1.96 -6.80
C VAL A 75 6.04 2.22 -8.18
N GLU A 76 5.17 2.33 -9.18
CA GLU A 76 5.54 2.73 -10.53
C GLU A 76 5.14 4.18 -10.77
N SER A 77 6.08 5.02 -11.18
CA SER A 77 5.77 6.40 -11.53
C SER A 77 4.95 6.46 -12.82
N ALA A 78 3.91 7.29 -12.82
CA ALA A 78 3.19 7.61 -14.04
C ALA A 78 4.13 8.30 -15.04
N VAL A 79 4.08 7.87 -16.30
CA VAL A 79 4.82 8.50 -17.40
C VAL A 79 3.80 9.27 -18.24
N PRO A 80 4.06 10.56 -18.54
CA PRO A 80 3.20 11.35 -19.44
C PRO A 80 2.95 10.61 -20.74
N TRP A 81 1.74 10.72 -21.28
CA TRP A 81 1.35 10.02 -22.51
C TRP A 81 2.35 10.27 -23.66
N SER A 82 2.80 11.51 -23.80
CA SER A 82 3.78 11.94 -24.81
C SER A 82 5.16 11.28 -24.71
N ARG A 83 5.48 10.63 -23.60
CA ARG A 83 6.78 9.96 -23.37
C ARG A 83 6.67 8.45 -23.18
N ARG A 84 5.48 7.85 -23.37
CA ARG A 84 5.30 6.39 -23.30
C ARG A 84 6.06 5.72 -24.46
N GLY A 85 7.18 5.09 -24.14
CA GLY A 85 8.06 4.40 -25.11
C GLY A 85 9.47 4.99 -25.19
N ALA A 86 9.67 6.22 -24.73
CA ALA A 86 10.99 6.87 -24.71
C ALA A 86 11.77 6.56 -23.42
N GLU A 87 11.07 6.41 -22.29
CA GLU A 87 11.71 6.17 -21.00
C GLU A 87 11.08 4.96 -20.28
N PRO A 88 11.89 4.09 -19.67
CA PRO A 88 11.37 3.04 -18.80
C PRO A 88 10.67 3.69 -17.60
N ARG A 89 9.56 3.09 -17.17
CA ARG A 89 8.88 3.51 -15.93
C ARG A 89 9.85 3.39 -14.77
N ARG A 90 9.95 4.45 -13.97
CA ARG A 90 10.72 4.38 -12.71
C ARG A 90 9.94 3.53 -11.74
N VAL A 91 10.59 2.46 -11.27
CA VAL A 91 10.05 1.55 -10.26
C VAL A 91 10.80 1.78 -8.97
N ARG A 92 10.08 2.03 -7.89
CA ARG A 92 10.66 2.11 -6.55
C ARG A 92 10.03 1.05 -5.66
N LEU A 93 10.86 0.38 -4.88
CA LEU A 93 10.43 -0.53 -3.84
C LEU A 93 10.46 0.20 -2.51
N ALA A 94 9.33 0.19 -1.79
CA ALA A 94 9.22 0.73 -0.46
C ALA A 94 8.99 -0.43 0.52
N ASP A 95 9.95 -0.65 1.41
CA ASP A 95 9.81 -1.61 2.50
C ASP A 95 8.83 -1.05 3.54
N VAL A 96 7.76 -1.81 3.82
CA VAL A 96 6.75 -1.45 4.82
C VAL A 96 7.14 -2.02 6.17
N GLY A 97 7.55 -3.29 6.20
CA GLY A 97 8.02 -3.95 7.42
C GLY A 97 7.85 -5.46 7.39
N VAL A 98 8.23 -6.09 8.51
CA VAL A 98 8.06 -7.53 8.76
C VAL A 98 7.13 -7.69 9.95
N TYR A 99 6.11 -8.53 9.80
CA TYR A 99 5.04 -8.71 10.77
C TYR A 99 4.80 -10.18 11.07
N PRO A 100 4.34 -10.55 12.27
CA PRO A 100 3.94 -11.92 12.56
C PRO A 100 2.77 -12.33 11.66
N VAL A 101 2.73 -13.61 11.27
CA VAL A 101 1.60 -14.17 10.52
C VAL A 101 0.40 -14.31 11.45
N GLU A 102 -0.73 -13.72 11.05
CA GLU A 102 -2.02 -13.83 11.74
C GLU A 102 -2.66 -15.19 11.40
N ARG A 103 -2.60 -16.14 12.35
CA ARG A 103 -3.02 -17.54 12.15
C ARG A 103 -4.53 -17.75 12.11
N ASP A 104 -5.27 -16.83 12.71
CA ASP A 104 -6.72 -16.77 12.73
C ASP A 104 -7.31 -16.27 11.40
N VAL A 105 -6.49 -15.69 10.52
CA VAL A 105 -6.91 -15.25 9.19
C VAL A 105 -7.06 -16.46 8.26
N ALA A 106 -8.26 -16.59 7.69
CA ALA A 106 -8.57 -17.65 6.73
C ALA A 106 -7.56 -17.66 5.56
N PRO A 107 -7.07 -18.84 5.15
CA PRO A 107 -6.12 -18.97 4.06
C PRO A 107 -6.77 -18.55 2.73
N ALA A 108 -5.99 -17.88 1.88
CA ALA A 108 -6.48 -17.43 0.58
C ALA A 108 -6.81 -18.65 -0.29
N THR A 109 -8.03 -18.69 -0.84
CA THR A 109 -8.43 -19.67 -1.84
C THR A 109 -7.85 -19.25 -3.19
N PHE A 110 -6.62 -19.69 -3.47
CA PHE A 110 -6.11 -19.64 -4.83
C PHE A 110 -6.84 -20.68 -5.67
N TYR A 111 -7.37 -20.25 -6.81
CA TYR A 111 -7.60 -21.19 -7.90
C TYR A 111 -6.23 -21.81 -8.20
N ARG A 112 -6.02 -23.07 -7.82
CA ARG A 112 -4.86 -23.82 -8.31
C ARG A 112 -5.05 -23.99 -9.81
N PRO A 113 -4.05 -23.67 -10.66
CA PRO A 113 -4.10 -24.04 -12.06
C PRO A 113 -4.21 -25.57 -12.21
#